data_AF-A0A519PLW8-F1
#
_entry.id   AF-A0A519PLW8-F1
#
_cell.length_a   1.000
_cell.length_b   1.000
_cell.length_c   1.000
_cell.angle_alpha   90.00
_cell.angle_beta   90.00
_cell.angle_gamma   90.00
#
_symmetry.space_group_name_H-M   'P 1'
#
loop_
_entity.id
_entity.type
_entity.pdbx_description
1 polymer ?
#
loop_
_entity_poly.entity_id
_entity_poly.type
_entity_poly.pdbx_seq_one_letter_code
_entity_poly.pdbx_strand_id
1 'polypeptide(L)' 'SMAKYWCTDIQGEVLDEMLQLHGGYGYMNEYPIAQLYKDARVQRIYGGTNEIMKVLIARTL' A
#
# COMPACT_ATOMS: atom_id res chain seq x y z
N SER A 1 0.41 -15.91 1.07
CA SER A 1 1.17 -15.14 0.06
C SER A 1 0.28 -14.32 -0.86
N MET A 2 -0.74 -14.93 -1.48
CA MET A 2 -1.66 -14.25 -2.44
C MET A 2 -2.50 -13.13 -1.81
N ALA A 3 -3.17 -13.39 -0.69
CA ALA A 3 -4.00 -12.40 -0.01
C ALA A 3 -3.20 -11.17 0.45
N LYS A 4 -2.01 -11.39 1.05
CA LYS A 4 -1.13 -10.30 1.48
C LYS A 4 -0.75 -9.41 0.30
N TYR A 5 -0.21 -10.01 -0.77
CA TYR A 5 0.16 -9.28 -1.98
C TYR A 5 -1.00 -8.42 -2.51
N TRP A 6 -2.16 -9.04 -2.69
CA TRP A 6 -3.32 -8.36 -3.27
C TRP A 6 -3.81 -7.20 -2.39
N CYS A 7 -3.99 -7.45 -1.09
CA CYS A 7 -4.51 -6.42 -0.18
C CYS A 7 -3.56 -5.22 -0.07
N THR A 8 -2.24 -5.44 -0.04
CA THR A 8 -1.28 -4.34 0.10
C THR A 8 -1.06 -3.56 -1.20
N ASP A 9 -1.24 -4.18 -2.37
CA ASP A 9 -1.29 -3.47 -3.66
C ASP A 9 -2.51 -2.56 -3.71
N ILE A 10 -3.71 -3.13 -3.52
CA ILE A 10 -4.97 -2.38 -3.58
C ILE A 10 -5.03 -1.27 -2.53
N GLN A 11 -4.56 -1.53 -1.30
CA GLN A 11 -4.48 -0.49 -0.27
C GLN A 11 -3.62 0.69 -0.73
N GLY A 12 -2.51 0.42 -1.42
CA GLY A 12 -1.63 1.45 -1.96
C GLY A 12 -2.31 2.28 -3.05
N GLU A 13 -2.97 1.62 -3.99
CA GLU A 13 -3.71 2.28 -5.09
C GLU A 13 -4.84 3.17 -4.57
N VAL A 14 -5.68 2.63 -3.67
CA VAL A 14 -6.81 3.39 -3.10
C VAL A 14 -6.34 4.61 -2.33
N LEU A 15 -5.29 4.49 -1.51
CA LEU A 15 -4.79 5.63 -0.75
C LEU A 15 -4.09 6.68 -1.62
N ASP A 16 -3.49 6.27 -2.74
CA ASP A 16 -2.93 7.20 -3.71
C ASP A 16 -4.04 8.05 -4.37
N GLU A 17 -5.14 7.41 -4.79
CA GLU A 17 -6.31 8.11 -5.30
C GLU A 17 -6.93 9.05 -4.25
N MET A 18 -7.08 8.58 -3.01
CA MET A 18 -7.59 9.40 -1.92
C MET A 18 -6.70 10.61 -1.64
N LEU A 19 -5.38 10.44 -1.65
CA LEU A 19 -4.42 11.54 -1.49
C LEU A 19 -4.55 12.54 -2.65
N GLN A 20 -4.64 12.05 -3.89
CA GLN A 20 -4.82 12.88 -5.08
C GLN A 20 -6.10 13.73 -5.00
N LEU A 21 -7.21 13.18 -4.49
CA LEU A 21 -8.46 13.91 -4.26
C LEU A 21 -8.32 15.05 -3.24
N HIS A 22 -7.45 14.89 -2.24
CA HIS A 22 -7.18 15.94 -1.24
C HIS A 22 -6.19 17.01 -1.76
N GLY A 23 -5.49 16.75 -2.88
CA GLY A 23 -4.48 17.65 -3.44
C GLY A 23 -3.36 17.96 -2.43
N GLY A 24 -2.90 19.22 -2.41
CA GLY A 24 -1.82 19.64 -1.50
C GLY A 24 -2.17 19.47 -0.01
N TYR A 25 -3.44 19.53 0.37
CA TYR A 25 -3.88 19.29 1.73
C TYR A 25 -3.67 17.84 2.16
N GLY A 26 -3.67 16.89 1.23
CA GLY A 26 -3.41 15.47 1.52
C GLY A 26 -2.01 15.21 2.09
N TYR A 27 -1.08 16.15 1.95
CA TYR A 27 0.27 16.07 2.52
C TYR A 27 0.41 16.75 3.89
N MET A 28 -0.61 17.46 4.35
CA MET A 28 -0.61 18.18 5.63
C MET A 28 -0.98 17.21 6.76
N ASN A 29 -0.23 17.20 7.87
CA ASN A 29 -0.41 16.22 8.95
C ASN A 29 -1.73 16.41 9.73
N GLU A 30 -2.41 17.53 9.52
CA GLU A 30 -3.75 17.83 10.03
C GLU A 30 -4.82 16.95 9.38
N TYR A 31 -4.56 16.43 8.17
CA TYR A 31 -5.47 15.52 7.47
C TYR A 31 -5.03 14.07 7.70
N PRO A 32 -5.93 13.17 8.15
CA PRO A 32 -5.60 11.77 8.44
C PRO A 32 -4.99 11.01 7.25
N ILE A 33 -5.34 11.40 6.02
CA ILE A 33 -4.85 10.75 4.79
C ILE A 33 -3.33 10.80 4.67
N ALA A 34 -2.68 11.85 5.17
CA ALA A 34 -1.22 11.98 5.14
C ALA A 34 -0.56 10.84 5.92
N GLN A 35 -1.08 10.53 7.11
CA GLN A 35 -0.58 9.43 7.93
C GLN A 35 -0.94 8.08 7.31
N LEU A 36 -2.18 7.89 6.87
CA LEU A 36 -2.63 6.63 6.27
C LEU A 36 -1.79 6.25 5.03
N TYR A 37 -1.48 7.22 4.17
CA TYR A 37 -0.63 6.99 3.00
C TYR A 37 0.80 6.56 3.39
N LYS A 38 1.39 7.22 4.40
CA LYS A 38 2.73 6.85 4.93
C LYS A 38 2.71 5.43 5.53
N ASP A 39 1.70 5.11 6.32
CA ASP A 39 1.57 3.81 6.98
C ASP A 39 1.32 2.68 5.97
N ALA A 40 0.53 2.92 4.93
CA ALA A 40 0.27 1.92 3.89
C ALA A 40 1.51 1.64 3.01
N ARG A 41 2.39 2.63 2.82
CA ARG A 41 3.58 2.44 1.99
C ARG A 41 4.47 1.31 2.50
N VAL A 42 4.53 1.13 3.82
CA VAL A 42 5.39 0.14 4.47
C VAL A 42 4.82 -1.28 4.41
N GLN A 43 3.50 -1.43 4.24
CA GLN A 43 2.82 -2.72 4.17
C GLN A 43 3.30 -3.58 3.00
N ARG A 44 3.74 -2.94 1.91
CA ARG A 44 4.34 -3.60 0.74
C ARG A 44 5.78 -4.11 0.96
N ILE A 45 6.37 -3.84 2.12
CA ILE A 45 7.78 -4.15 2.44
C ILE A 45 7.86 -5.13 3.62
N TYR A 46 7.16 -4.84 4.71
CA TYR A 46 7.28 -5.62 5.95
C TYR A 46 6.72 -7.03 5.81
N GLY A 47 7.40 -8.01 6.45
CA GLY A 47 7.03 -9.42 6.32
C GLY A 47 7.18 -9.96 4.90
N GLY A 48 8.11 -9.42 4.11
CA GLY A 48 8.41 -9.79 2.73
C GLY A 48 7.74 -8.88 1.70
N THR A 49 8.51 -8.44 0.69
CA THR A 49 8.00 -7.49 -0.31
C THR A 49 6.93 -8.12 -1.20
N ASN A 50 6.12 -7.29 -1.87
CA ASN A 50 5.11 -7.76 -2.82
C ASN A 50 5.72 -8.63 -3.94
N GLU A 51 6.93 -8.34 -4.38
CA GLU A 51 7.69 -9.10 -5.36
C GLU A 51 8.06 -10.49 -4.82
N ILE A 52 8.50 -10.57 -3.56
CA ILE A 52 8.74 -11.87 -2.90
C ILE A 52 7.43 -12.66 -2.77
N MET A 53 6.32 -12.01 -2.46
CA MET A 53 5.02 -12.68 -2.43
C MET A 53 4.65 -13.25 -3.80
N LYS A 54 4.88 -12.49 -4.90
CA LYS A 54 4.69 -12.96 -6.28
C LYS A 54 5.56 -14.19 -6.59
N VAL A 55 6.84 -14.18 -6.19
CA VAL A 55 7.74 -15.34 -6.35
C VAL A 55 7.22 -16.56 -5.58
N LEU A 56 6.77 -16.40 -4.34
CA LEU A 56 6.23 -17.51 -3.53
C LEU A 56 4.96 -18.10 -4.15
N ILE A 57 4.06 -17.24 -4.65
CA ILE A 57 2.86 -17.66 -5.38
C ILE A 57 3.24 -18.46 -6.63
N ALA A 58 4.17 -17.93 -7.45
CA ALA A 58 4.63 -18.59 -8.68
C ALA A 58 5.31 -19.95 -8.42
N ARG A 59 5.91 -20.16 -7.24
CA ARG A 59 6.48 -21.46 -6.84
C ARG A 59 5.44 -22.49 -6.40
N THR A 60 4.24 -22.04 -6.05
CA THR A 60 3.15 -22.89 -5.53
C THR A 60 2.16 -23.27 -6.63
N LEU A 61 2.22 -22.59 -7.77
CA LEU A 61 1.50 -22.88 -9.02
C LEU A 61 2.38 -23.78 -9.91
#